data_AF-W2NGX0-F1
#
_entry.id   AF-W2NGX0-F1
#
_cell.length_a   1.000
_cell.length_b   1.000
_cell.length_c   1.000
_cell.angle_alpha   90.00
_cell.angle_beta   90.00
_cell.angle_gamma   90.00
#
_symmetry.space_group_name_H-M   'P 1'
#
loop_
_entity.id
_entity.type
_entity.pdbx_description
1 polymer ?
#
loop_
_entity_poly.entity_id
_entity_poly.type
_entity_poly.pdbx_seq_one_letter_code
_entity_poly.pdbx_strand_id
1 'polypeptide(L)'
;MVFEDFGATLPETTISRHLVDVLYTVKYTCIEPSTCNSDTSKQKRKEFAEINTKRTRGRAKNGKREVEKLPPSKGAKLQIQCALSSSFGHKNATNAAFVEELYKMMKESDVYNEEYAHIKVIVVFGNAPAHSRIETLVPDCDDLVLLRLGLYSPMCNPIENCFSSMKAIIKQYLALMRDEMNGPLLISKGQPISKTETRMRPLERAAHVSMVEITQRMLHRMELHVSQFVNAAVRTGGMEYGA
;
A
#
# COMPACT_ATOMS: atom_id res chain seq x y z
N MET A 1 -20.96 47.78 -46.58
CA MET A 1 -22.10 48.72 -46.48
C MET A 1 -23.30 47.93 -46.01
N VAL A 2 -23.87 48.29 -44.86
CA VAL A 2 -25.05 47.63 -44.30
C VAL A 2 -26.28 48.45 -44.69
N PHE A 3 -27.27 47.82 -45.30
CA PHE A 3 -28.55 48.45 -45.66
C PHE A 3 -29.61 47.99 -44.66
N GLU A 4 -30.13 48.92 -43.85
CA GLU A 4 -31.36 48.70 -43.08
C GLU A 4 -32.26 49.94 -43.22
N ASP A 5 -33.42 49.72 -43.85
CA ASP A 5 -34.75 50.37 -43.85
C ASP A 5 -34.95 51.89 -43.62
N PHE A 6 -33.91 52.69 -43.42
CA PHE A 6 -34.00 54.14 -43.17
C PHE A 6 -33.44 55.01 -44.31
N GLY A 7 -33.15 54.42 -45.47
CA GLY A 7 -32.85 55.15 -46.71
C GLY A 7 -31.52 55.92 -46.75
N ALA A 8 -30.63 55.72 -45.78
CA ALA A 8 -29.31 56.36 -45.73
C ALA A 8 -28.17 55.33 -45.83
N THR A 9 -27.23 55.54 -46.74
CA THR A 9 -26.05 54.68 -46.90
C THR A 9 -24.94 55.15 -45.98
N LEU A 10 -24.74 54.46 -44.85
CA LEU A 10 -23.66 54.78 -43.91
C LEU A 10 -22.41 53.91 -44.19
N PRO A 11 -21.22 54.52 -44.29
CA PRO A 11 -19.96 53.77 -44.33
C PRO A 11 -19.72 53.01 -43.02
N GLU A 12 -19.17 51.80 -43.10
CA GLU A 12 -18.79 50.99 -41.93
C GLU A 12 -17.82 51.72 -40.99
N THR A 13 -17.00 52.63 -41.55
CA THR A 13 -16.09 53.50 -40.79
C THR A 13 -16.82 54.53 -39.94
N THR A 14 -17.99 55.01 -40.38
CA THR A 14 -18.84 55.93 -39.61
C THR A 14 -19.53 55.20 -38.46
N ILE A 15 -20.02 53.98 -38.72
CA ILE A 15 -20.63 53.12 -37.70
C ILE A 15 -19.60 52.76 -36.62
N SER A 16 -18.39 52.34 -37.03
CA SER A 16 -17.29 52.01 -36.12
C SER A 16 -16.91 53.20 -35.24
N ARG A 17 -16.78 54.41 -35.80
CA ARG A 17 -16.45 55.63 -35.03
C ARG A 17 -17.51 55.95 -33.97
N HIS A 18 -18.79 55.80 -34.31
CA HIS A 18 -19.88 56.04 -33.36
C HIS A 18 -19.94 54.97 -32.27
N LEU A 19 -19.62 53.71 -32.57
CA LEU A 19 -19.54 52.63 -31.56
C LEU A 19 -18.33 52.77 -30.62
N VAL A 20 -17.21 53.33 -31.11
CA VAL A 20 -16.00 53.59 -30.30
C VAL A 20 -16.25 54.68 -29.26
N ASP A 21 -17.02 55.73 -29.58
CA ASP A 21 -17.37 56.81 -28.64
C ASP A 21 -18.36 56.35 -27.54
N VAL A 22 -19.01 55.19 -27.69
CA VAL A 22 -20.00 54.65 -26.74
C VAL A 22 -19.38 53.60 -25.78
N LEU A 23 -18.05 53.60 -25.59
CA LEU A 23 -17.35 52.72 -24.61
C LEU A 23 -17.54 51.21 -24.82
N TYR A 24 -17.98 50.75 -26.00
CA TYR A 24 -18.08 49.32 -26.26
C TYR A 24 -16.74 48.74 -26.70
N THR A 25 -16.19 47.82 -25.89
CA THR A 25 -15.01 47.03 -26.28
C THR A 25 -15.48 45.78 -27.03
N VAL A 26 -15.14 45.69 -28.32
CA VAL A 26 -15.34 44.46 -29.12
C VAL A 26 -14.40 43.38 -28.59
N LYS A 27 -14.95 42.27 -28.09
CA LYS A 27 -14.18 41.11 -27.60
C LYS A 27 -14.45 39.88 -28.45
N TYR A 28 -13.43 39.05 -28.63
CA TYR A 28 -13.60 37.72 -29.24
C TYR A 28 -14.50 36.84 -28.36
N THR A 29 -15.39 36.07 -28.99
CA THR A 29 -16.24 35.09 -28.31
C THR A 29 -15.39 33.97 -27.71
N CYS A 30 -15.47 33.79 -26.39
CA CYS A 30 -14.87 32.65 -25.70
C CYS A 30 -15.76 31.41 -25.86
N ILE A 31 -15.17 30.25 -26.12
CA ILE A 31 -15.90 28.98 -26.24
C ILE A 31 -16.45 28.60 -24.86
N GLU A 32 -17.77 28.50 -24.73
CA GLU A 32 -18.38 28.12 -23.45
C GLU A 32 -17.96 26.70 -23.02
N PRO A 33 -17.65 26.48 -21.72
CA PRO A 33 -17.32 25.16 -21.19
C PRO A 33 -18.40 24.09 -21.42
N SER A 34 -19.66 24.49 -21.64
CA SER A 34 -20.79 23.62 -21.97
C SER A 34 -20.53 22.79 -23.23
N THR A 35 -19.95 23.39 -24.27
CA THR A 35 -19.55 22.71 -25.52
C THR A 35 -18.37 21.76 -25.33
N CYS A 36 -17.41 22.12 -24.46
CA CYS A 36 -16.27 21.29 -24.07
C CYS A 36 -16.62 20.11 -23.14
N ASN A 37 -17.83 20.12 -22.54
CA ASN A 37 -18.30 19.14 -21.56
C ASN A 37 -19.52 18.35 -22.04
N SER A 38 -19.77 18.31 -23.36
CA SER A 38 -20.72 17.37 -23.94
C SER A 38 -20.38 15.93 -23.56
N ASP A 39 -21.39 15.07 -23.51
CA ASP A 39 -21.22 13.66 -23.12
C ASP A 39 -20.27 12.94 -24.07
N THR A 40 -20.28 13.30 -25.35
CA THR A 40 -19.30 12.85 -26.35
C THR A 40 -17.87 13.24 -25.98
N SER A 41 -17.63 14.47 -25.52
CA SER A 41 -16.30 14.95 -25.14
C SER A 41 -15.83 14.32 -23.82
N LYS A 42 -16.74 14.13 -22.85
CA LYS A 42 -16.46 13.41 -21.61
C LYS A 42 -16.11 11.95 -21.87
N GLN A 43 -16.84 11.26 -22.75
CA GLN A 43 -16.58 9.88 -23.13
C GLN A 43 -15.22 9.73 -23.82
N LYS A 44 -14.90 10.60 -24.78
CA LYS A 44 -13.57 10.64 -25.42
C LYS A 44 -12.44 10.89 -24.41
N ARG A 45 -12.64 11.78 -23.43
CA ARG A 45 -11.66 12.01 -22.35
C ARG A 45 -11.50 10.81 -21.43
N LYS A 46 -12.61 10.12 -21.11
CA LYS A 46 -12.59 8.87 -20.33
C LYS A 46 -11.85 7.78 -21.07
N GLU A 47 -12.15 7.53 -22.34
CA GLU A 47 -11.44 6.55 -23.17
C GLU A 47 -9.95 6.89 -23.31
N PHE A 48 -9.63 8.18 -23.54
CA PHE A 48 -8.24 8.64 -23.55
C PHE A 48 -7.56 8.40 -22.20
N ALA A 49 -8.21 8.75 -21.08
CA ALA A 49 -7.67 8.52 -19.75
C ALA A 49 -7.47 7.03 -19.51
N GLU A 50 -8.46 6.18 -19.76
CA GLU A 50 -8.38 4.72 -19.61
C GLU A 50 -7.28 4.09 -20.48
N ILE A 51 -7.09 4.55 -21.72
CA ILE A 51 -5.99 4.09 -22.58
C ILE A 51 -4.62 4.50 -22.02
N ASN A 52 -4.52 5.68 -21.40
CA ASN A 52 -3.26 6.23 -20.87
C ASN A 52 -3.02 5.91 -19.38
N THR A 53 -4.02 5.41 -18.65
CA THR A 53 -3.90 4.97 -17.25
C THR A 53 -3.85 3.45 -17.11
N LYS A 54 -4.12 2.69 -18.19
CA LYS A 54 -3.82 1.26 -18.26
C LYS A 54 -2.31 1.03 -18.08
N ARG A 55 -1.96 0.35 -16.99
CA ARG A 55 -0.57 0.06 -16.54
C ARG A 55 0.32 -0.68 -17.55
N THR A 56 -0.22 -1.11 -18.69
CA THR A 56 0.45 -1.94 -19.70
C THR A 56 0.92 -1.17 -20.94
N ARG A 57 0.73 0.15 -21.01
CA ARG A 57 1.21 1.00 -22.10
C ARG A 57 1.72 2.33 -21.58
N GLY A 58 2.74 2.87 -22.23
CA GLY A 58 3.27 4.20 -21.95
C GLY A 58 3.98 4.74 -23.19
N ARG A 59 4.94 5.64 -23.00
CA ARG A 59 5.48 6.46 -24.10
C ARG A 59 7.00 6.43 -24.13
N ALA A 60 7.56 6.11 -25.30
CA ALA A 60 8.99 6.21 -25.58
C ALA A 60 9.22 7.13 -26.79
N LYS A 61 10.42 7.72 -26.90
CA LYS A 61 10.82 8.50 -28.07
C LYS A 61 10.79 7.61 -29.33
N ASN A 62 10.46 8.20 -30.48
CA ASN A 62 10.43 7.48 -31.75
C ASN A 62 11.77 6.76 -32.00
N GLY A 63 11.74 5.47 -32.31
CA GLY A 63 12.91 4.61 -32.43
C GLY A 63 13.44 3.96 -31.14
N LYS A 64 12.85 4.25 -29.96
CA LYS A 64 13.16 3.57 -28.70
C LYS A 64 12.02 2.66 -28.27
N ARG A 65 12.36 1.45 -27.81
CA ARG A 65 11.38 0.52 -27.24
C ARG A 65 10.94 1.03 -25.88
N GLU A 66 9.64 1.02 -25.65
CA GLU A 66 9.10 1.22 -24.32
C GLU A 66 9.40 -0.01 -23.46
N VAL A 67 10.00 0.19 -22.29
CA VAL A 67 10.38 -0.89 -21.37
C VAL A 67 9.59 -0.73 -20.09
N GLU A 68 8.64 -1.62 -19.87
CA GLU A 68 7.98 -1.78 -18.58
C GLU A 68 9.01 -2.37 -17.58
N LYS A 69 9.52 -1.52 -16.69
CA LYS A 69 10.38 -1.97 -15.59
C LYS A 69 9.52 -2.56 -14.49
N LEU A 70 9.04 -3.78 -14.71
CA LEU A 70 8.39 -4.56 -13.67
C LEU A 70 9.41 -4.92 -12.57
N PRO A 71 9.02 -4.91 -11.28
CA PRO A 71 9.82 -5.60 -10.27
C PRO A 71 9.99 -7.06 -10.72
N PRO A 72 11.20 -7.65 -10.61
CA PRO A 72 11.41 -9.02 -11.02
C PRO A 72 10.45 -9.95 -10.27
N SER A 73 9.42 -10.47 -10.94
CA SER A 73 8.43 -11.37 -10.34
C SER A 73 8.98 -12.77 -10.07
N LYS A 74 10.16 -13.08 -10.63
CA LYS A 74 10.88 -14.36 -10.55
C LYS A 74 12.10 -14.35 -9.60
N GLY A 75 12.22 -13.34 -8.75
CA GLY A 75 13.25 -13.34 -7.69
C GLY A 75 12.89 -14.30 -6.54
N ALA A 76 13.90 -14.89 -5.89
CA ALA A 76 13.68 -15.57 -4.61
C ALA A 76 13.01 -14.61 -3.61
N LYS A 77 12.06 -15.13 -2.83
CA LYS A 77 11.26 -14.35 -1.88
C LYS A 77 11.67 -14.73 -0.46
N LEU A 78 11.99 -13.73 0.35
CA LEU A 78 12.10 -13.91 1.79
C LEU A 78 10.68 -13.97 2.38
N GLN A 79 10.38 -15.05 3.10
CA GLN A 79 9.13 -15.19 3.86
C GLN A 79 9.43 -14.98 5.34
N ILE A 80 8.66 -14.08 5.97
CA ILE A 80 8.74 -13.79 7.40
C ILE A 80 7.39 -14.15 8.00
N GLN A 81 7.40 -14.94 9.08
CA GLN A 81 6.24 -15.20 9.91
C GLN A 81 6.58 -14.75 11.33
N CYS A 82 5.61 -14.18 12.03
CA CYS A 82 5.84 -13.60 13.35
C CYS A 82 4.53 -13.58 14.15
N ALA A 83 4.61 -13.71 15.48
CA ALA A 83 3.56 -13.28 16.40
C ALA A 83 4.00 -12.02 17.15
N LEU A 84 3.01 -11.18 17.44
CA LEU A 84 3.19 -9.89 18.10
C LEU A 84 2.25 -9.80 19.30
N SER A 85 2.74 -9.22 20.39
CA SER A 85 1.96 -8.84 21.57
C SER A 85 2.59 -7.60 22.20
N SER A 86 1.78 -6.62 22.61
CA SER A 86 2.28 -5.48 23.37
C SER A 86 3.05 -5.88 24.62
N SER A 87 2.61 -6.95 25.31
CA SER A 87 3.18 -7.39 26.59
C SER A 87 4.39 -8.29 26.40
N PHE A 88 4.37 -9.17 25.39
CA PHE A 88 5.43 -10.17 25.17
C PHE A 88 6.38 -9.84 24.01
N GLY A 89 6.15 -8.74 23.28
CA GLY A 89 6.97 -8.31 22.15
C GLY A 89 6.69 -9.11 20.88
N HIS A 90 7.73 -9.29 20.06
CA HIS A 90 7.64 -10.03 18.80
C HIS A 90 8.42 -11.35 18.86
N LYS A 91 7.92 -12.38 18.17
CA LYS A 91 8.60 -13.68 18.01
C LYS A 91 8.49 -14.17 16.57
N ASN A 92 9.60 -14.61 15.99
CA ASN A 92 9.62 -15.18 14.64
C ASN A 92 9.12 -16.63 14.64
N ALA A 93 8.36 -16.98 13.61
CA ALA A 93 7.78 -18.29 13.40
C ALA A 93 8.29 -18.92 12.10
N THR A 94 8.33 -20.25 12.03
CA THR A 94 8.62 -20.98 10.79
C THR A 94 7.62 -22.09 10.47
N ASN A 95 6.72 -22.46 11.40
CA ASN A 95 5.77 -23.57 11.22
C ASN A 95 4.60 -23.52 12.23
N ALA A 96 3.73 -24.53 12.22
CA ALA A 96 2.58 -24.64 13.14
C ALA A 96 2.97 -24.94 14.61
N ALA A 97 4.14 -25.56 14.85
CA ALA A 97 4.67 -25.76 16.20
C ALA A 97 4.92 -24.42 16.93
N PHE A 98 5.03 -23.33 16.16
CA PHE A 98 5.17 -21.99 16.69
C PHE A 98 4.07 -21.57 17.68
N VAL A 99 2.81 -21.97 17.48
CA VAL A 99 1.73 -21.55 18.40
C VAL A 99 1.90 -22.23 19.76
N GLU A 100 2.28 -23.50 19.78
CA GLU A 100 2.58 -24.25 21.00
C GLU A 100 3.82 -23.69 21.70
N GLU A 101 4.90 -23.42 20.97
CA GLU A 101 6.11 -22.79 21.51
C GLU A 101 5.82 -21.40 22.08
N LEU A 102 5.01 -20.58 21.39
CA LEU A 102 4.59 -19.27 21.85
C LEU A 102 3.78 -19.38 23.14
N TYR A 103 2.82 -20.31 23.17
CA TYR A 103 1.97 -20.56 24.32
C TYR A 103 2.79 -20.96 25.54
N LYS A 104 3.70 -21.95 25.38
CA LYS A 104 4.60 -22.38 26.44
C LYS A 104 5.50 -21.24 26.94
N MET A 105 6.10 -20.49 26.01
CA MET A 105 6.94 -19.34 26.34
C MET A 105 6.19 -18.26 27.12
N MET A 106 4.93 -17.98 26.72
CA MET A 106 4.09 -17.03 27.45
C MET A 106 3.79 -17.54 28.87
N LYS A 107 3.41 -18.82 29.04
CA LYS A 107 3.12 -19.41 30.36
C LYS A 107 4.33 -19.47 31.28
N GLU A 108 5.52 -19.63 30.73
CA GLU A 108 6.79 -19.64 31.49
C GLU A 108 7.29 -18.23 31.81
N SER A 109 6.68 -17.18 31.27
CA SER A 109 7.11 -15.79 31.49
C SER A 109 6.62 -15.24 32.82
N ASP A 110 7.52 -14.56 33.54
CA ASP A 110 7.18 -13.83 34.78
C ASP A 110 6.04 -12.83 34.55
N VAL A 111 6.04 -12.13 33.40
CA VAL A 111 4.97 -11.19 33.02
C VAL A 111 3.61 -11.87 33.04
N TYR A 112 3.52 -13.09 32.49
CA TYR A 112 2.27 -13.84 32.50
C TYR A 112 1.88 -14.27 33.92
N ASN A 113 2.84 -14.78 34.69
CA ASN A 113 2.57 -15.28 36.03
C ASN A 113 2.19 -14.17 37.02
N GLU A 114 2.70 -12.96 36.85
CA GLU A 114 2.41 -11.81 37.72
C GLU A 114 1.13 -11.08 37.32
N GLU A 115 0.87 -10.89 36.01
CA GLU A 115 -0.22 -10.03 35.53
C GLU A 115 -1.38 -10.79 34.87
N TYR A 116 -1.17 -12.04 34.41
CA TYR A 116 -2.11 -12.76 33.55
C TYR A 116 -2.39 -14.22 33.93
N ALA A 117 -1.96 -14.71 35.11
CA ALA A 117 -1.97 -16.13 35.50
C ALA A 117 -3.34 -16.85 35.42
N HIS A 118 -4.43 -16.09 35.29
CA HIS A 118 -5.80 -16.60 35.19
C HIS A 118 -6.54 -16.14 33.92
N ILE A 119 -5.84 -15.47 33.00
CA ILE A 119 -6.41 -14.93 31.77
C ILE A 119 -6.13 -15.89 30.62
N LYS A 120 -7.16 -16.21 29.84
CA LYS A 120 -7.02 -17.06 28.65
C LYS A 120 -6.08 -16.41 27.65
N VAL A 121 -5.16 -17.21 27.10
CA VAL A 121 -4.30 -16.80 25.99
C VAL A 121 -5.14 -16.83 24.71
N ILE A 122 -5.17 -15.71 23.97
CA ILE A 122 -5.90 -15.62 22.72
C ILE A 122 -4.90 -15.42 21.58
N VAL A 123 -4.90 -16.33 20.61
CA VAL A 123 -4.06 -16.24 19.41
C VAL A 123 -4.94 -15.92 18.21
N VAL A 124 -4.73 -14.75 17.62
CA VAL A 124 -5.48 -14.27 16.46
C VAL A 124 -4.63 -14.42 15.20
N PHE A 125 -5.18 -15.04 14.15
CA PHE A 125 -4.48 -15.21 12.88
C PHE A 125 -5.37 -14.95 11.66
N GLY A 126 -4.73 -14.54 10.57
CA GLY A 126 -5.36 -14.37 9.26
C GLY A 126 -5.56 -15.69 8.51
N ASN A 127 -6.22 -15.62 7.35
CA ASN A 127 -6.61 -16.79 6.55
C ASN A 127 -5.54 -17.23 5.52
N ALA A 128 -4.25 -17.03 5.81
CA ALA A 128 -3.18 -17.47 4.92
C ALA A 128 -3.16 -19.01 4.80
N PRO A 129 -2.76 -19.59 3.65
CA PRO A 129 -2.68 -21.04 3.49
C PRO A 129 -1.81 -21.74 4.55
N ALA A 130 -0.77 -21.06 5.03
CA ALA A 130 0.10 -21.52 6.11
C ALA A 130 -0.64 -21.78 7.43
N HIS A 131 -1.79 -21.15 7.64
CA HIS A 131 -2.58 -21.27 8.86
C HIS A 131 -3.74 -22.27 8.73
N SER A 132 -3.95 -22.88 7.56
CA SER A 132 -5.14 -23.70 7.26
C SER A 132 -5.39 -24.89 8.19
N ARG A 133 -4.38 -25.33 8.95
CA ARG A 133 -4.42 -26.52 9.81
C ARG A 133 -4.10 -26.24 11.28
N ILE A 134 -3.97 -24.98 11.68
CA ILE A 134 -3.49 -24.63 13.05
C ILE A 134 -4.40 -25.24 14.12
N GLU A 135 -5.71 -25.13 13.97
CA GLU A 135 -6.69 -25.65 14.94
C GLU A 135 -6.68 -27.17 15.07
N THR A 136 -6.17 -27.89 14.06
CA THR A 136 -6.03 -29.35 14.11
C THR A 136 -4.68 -29.78 14.68
N LEU A 137 -3.66 -28.92 14.57
CA LEU A 137 -2.28 -29.25 14.94
C LEU A 137 -1.93 -28.79 16.36
N VAL A 138 -2.57 -27.73 16.86
CA VAL A 138 -2.35 -27.22 18.21
C VAL A 138 -3.20 -28.04 19.20
N PRO A 139 -2.61 -28.56 20.29
CA PRO A 139 -3.35 -29.29 21.31
C PRO A 139 -4.48 -28.44 21.90
N ASP A 140 -5.61 -29.09 22.21
CA ASP A 140 -6.70 -28.43 22.92
C ASP A 140 -6.25 -28.11 24.36
N CYS A 141 -6.41 -26.86 24.77
CA CYS A 141 -6.03 -26.35 26.09
C CYS A 141 -7.13 -25.43 26.57
N ASP A 142 -7.65 -25.65 27.80
CA ASP A 142 -8.84 -24.96 28.33
C ASP A 142 -8.72 -23.43 28.38
N ASP A 143 -7.48 -22.94 28.46
CA ASP A 143 -7.08 -21.55 28.57
C ASP A 143 -6.37 -21.00 27.33
N LEU A 144 -6.39 -21.72 26.20
CA LEU A 144 -5.94 -21.24 24.89
C LEU A 144 -7.15 -21.10 23.95
N VAL A 145 -7.30 -19.92 23.35
CA VAL A 145 -8.36 -19.64 22.37
C VAL A 145 -7.73 -19.24 21.04
N LEU A 146 -8.07 -19.99 19.99
CA LEU A 146 -7.64 -19.73 18.62
C LEU A 146 -8.75 -18.98 17.88
N LEU A 147 -8.44 -17.78 17.36
CA LEU A 147 -9.38 -16.97 16.60
C LEU A 147 -8.88 -16.72 15.17
N ARG A 148 -9.77 -16.96 14.21
CA ARG A 148 -9.58 -16.53 12.82
C ARG A 148 -10.21 -15.17 12.58
N LEU A 149 -9.46 -14.29 11.93
CA LEU A 149 -10.04 -13.06 11.38
C LEU A 149 -11.01 -13.37 10.25
N GLY A 150 -12.04 -12.52 10.11
CA GLY A 150 -12.93 -12.55 8.95
C GLY A 150 -12.16 -12.39 7.63
N LEU A 151 -12.73 -12.92 6.55
CA LEU A 151 -12.19 -12.72 5.20
C LEU A 151 -12.10 -11.23 4.90
N TYR A 152 -10.99 -10.82 4.27
CA TYR A 152 -10.75 -9.43 3.87
C TYR A 152 -10.79 -8.40 5.01
N SER A 153 -10.39 -8.79 6.23
CA SER A 153 -10.32 -7.88 7.39
C SER A 153 -8.89 -7.56 7.89
N PRO A 154 -7.95 -7.14 7.01
CA PRO A 154 -6.58 -6.84 7.44
C PRO A 154 -6.49 -5.61 8.37
N MET A 155 -7.43 -4.67 8.30
CA MET A 155 -7.54 -3.53 9.22
C MET A 155 -7.79 -3.93 10.67
N CYS A 156 -8.34 -5.13 10.89
CA CYS A 156 -8.56 -5.69 12.22
C CYS A 156 -7.33 -6.44 12.76
N ASN A 157 -6.18 -6.38 12.06
CA ASN A 157 -4.98 -7.13 12.41
C ASN A 157 -3.78 -6.20 12.66
N PRO A 158 -3.28 -6.08 13.91
CA PRO A 158 -2.19 -5.16 14.22
C PRO A 158 -0.87 -5.55 13.52
N ILE A 159 -0.68 -6.82 13.15
CA ILE A 159 0.52 -7.28 12.45
C ILE A 159 0.67 -6.64 11.06
N GLU A 160 -0.44 -6.30 10.40
CA GLU A 160 -0.40 -5.73 9.05
C GLU A 160 0.25 -4.34 9.05
N ASN A 161 -0.06 -3.54 10.06
CA ASN A 161 0.56 -2.23 10.25
C ASN A 161 2.03 -2.37 10.68
N CYS A 162 2.33 -3.33 11.55
CA CYS A 162 3.70 -3.59 11.96
C CYS A 162 4.58 -4.01 10.78
N PHE A 163 4.07 -4.91 9.93
CA PHE A 163 4.75 -5.34 8.71
C PHE A 163 4.85 -4.23 7.67
N SER A 164 3.89 -3.30 7.62
CA SER A 164 3.97 -2.14 6.73
C SER A 164 5.12 -1.21 7.14
N SER A 165 5.29 -0.93 8.43
CA SER A 165 6.43 -0.19 8.96
C SER A 165 7.75 -0.92 8.73
N MET A 166 7.82 -2.22 9.02
CA MET A 166 9.00 -3.06 8.76
C MET A 166 9.40 -3.02 7.28
N LYS A 167 8.43 -3.18 6.37
CA LYS A 167 8.66 -3.10 4.92
C LYS A 167 9.20 -1.74 4.48
N ALA A 168 8.77 -0.64 5.11
CA ALA A 168 9.30 0.69 4.82
C ALA A 168 10.78 0.79 5.17
N ILE A 169 11.18 0.27 6.34
CA ILE A 169 12.56 0.22 6.81
C ILE A 169 13.42 -0.66 5.89
N ILE A 170 12.93 -1.86 5.54
CA ILE A 170 13.61 -2.75 4.58
C ILE A 170 13.84 -2.04 3.25
N LYS A 171 12.83 -1.33 2.72
CA LYS A 171 12.97 -0.58 1.46
C LYS A 171 14.03 0.53 1.57
N GLN A 172 14.10 1.24 2.69
CA GLN A 172 15.12 2.27 2.93
C GLN A 172 16.51 1.64 3.02
N TYR A 173 16.67 0.55 3.76
CA TYR A 173 17.94 -0.17 3.85
C TYR A 173 18.42 -0.65 2.47
N LEU A 174 17.54 -1.30 1.70
CA LEU A 174 17.87 -1.76 0.35
C LEU A 174 18.19 -0.62 -0.62
N ALA A 175 17.59 0.56 -0.41
CA ALA A 175 17.90 1.75 -1.19
C ALA A 175 19.34 2.25 -0.96
N LEU A 176 19.88 2.06 0.26
CA LEU A 176 21.28 2.34 0.61
C LEU A 176 22.21 1.24 0.09
N MET A 177 21.77 -0.02 0.11
CA MET A 177 22.56 -1.17 -0.38
C MET A 177 22.44 -1.39 -1.89
N ARG A 178 22.07 -0.36 -2.66
CA ARG A 178 21.87 -0.47 -4.12
C ARG A 178 23.10 -0.97 -4.86
N ASP A 179 24.28 -0.53 -4.45
CA ASP A 179 25.53 -0.92 -5.09
C ASP A 179 25.87 -2.39 -4.80
N GLU A 180 25.57 -2.90 -3.60
CA GLU A 180 25.71 -4.33 -3.30
C GLU A 180 24.66 -5.18 -4.06
N MET A 181 23.42 -4.69 -4.20
CA MET A 181 22.39 -5.40 -4.97
C MET A 181 22.69 -5.49 -6.48
N ASN A 182 23.39 -4.49 -7.02
CA ASN A 182 23.73 -4.37 -8.44
C ASN A 182 25.18 -4.72 -8.76
N GLY A 183 26.00 -4.93 -7.73
CA GLY A 183 27.43 -5.17 -7.83
C GLY A 183 27.80 -6.56 -8.36
N PRO A 184 29.10 -6.82 -8.52
CA PRO A 184 29.60 -8.12 -8.98
C PRO A 184 29.25 -9.23 -7.97
N LEU A 185 29.22 -10.48 -8.47
CA LEU A 185 28.98 -11.66 -7.64
C LEU A 185 29.96 -11.69 -6.47
N LEU A 186 29.45 -11.81 -5.25
CA LEU A 186 30.33 -11.94 -4.08
C LEU A 186 31.07 -13.28 -4.14
N ILE A 187 32.20 -13.34 -3.46
CA ILE A 187 32.94 -14.59 -3.25
C ILE A 187 32.71 -15.02 -1.81
N SER A 188 32.25 -16.25 -1.61
CA SER A 188 32.08 -16.85 -0.29
C SER A 188 32.85 -18.16 -0.25
N LYS A 189 33.74 -18.31 0.75
CA LYS A 189 34.61 -19.49 0.89
C LYS A 189 35.42 -19.81 -0.39
N GLY A 190 35.91 -18.78 -1.08
CA GLY A 190 36.72 -18.92 -2.28
C GLY A 190 35.95 -19.22 -3.58
N GLN A 191 34.61 -19.32 -3.54
CA GLN A 191 33.79 -19.51 -4.75
C GLN A 191 32.82 -18.35 -5.01
N PRO A 192 32.56 -17.99 -6.28
CA PRO A 192 31.50 -17.05 -6.63
C PRO A 192 30.14 -17.57 -6.18
N ILE A 193 29.39 -16.78 -5.40
CA ILE A 193 28.02 -17.13 -5.06
C ILE A 193 27.07 -16.73 -6.20
N SER A 194 25.86 -17.33 -6.24
CA SER A 194 24.89 -17.02 -7.29
C SER A 194 24.37 -15.58 -7.19
N LYS A 195 23.81 -15.04 -8.29
CA LYS A 195 23.13 -13.74 -8.28
C LYS A 195 21.95 -13.72 -7.30
N THR A 196 21.28 -14.86 -7.13
CA THR A 196 20.17 -15.02 -6.19
C THR A 196 20.67 -14.89 -4.76
N GLU A 197 21.70 -15.64 -4.40
CA GLU A 197 22.34 -15.61 -3.07
C GLU A 197 22.86 -14.20 -2.73
N THR A 198 23.53 -13.56 -3.70
CA THR A 198 24.08 -12.21 -3.56
C THR A 198 23.00 -11.18 -3.23
N ARG A 199 21.80 -11.33 -3.81
CA ARG A 199 20.66 -10.43 -3.57
C ARG A 199 19.86 -10.79 -2.32
N MET A 200 19.86 -12.06 -1.91
CA MET A 200 19.19 -12.51 -0.69
C MET A 200 19.89 -12.00 0.57
N ARG A 201 21.22 -11.95 0.59
CA ARG A 201 21.98 -11.51 1.78
C ARG A 201 21.62 -10.08 2.26
N PRO A 202 21.60 -9.04 1.40
CA PRO A 202 21.13 -7.72 1.81
C PRO A 202 19.69 -7.73 2.31
N LEU A 203 18.82 -8.56 1.72
CA LEU A 203 17.42 -8.67 2.12
C LEU A 203 17.25 -9.32 3.49
N GLU A 204 18.01 -10.39 3.78
CA GLU A 204 18.04 -11.05 5.09
C GLU A 204 18.60 -10.13 6.18
N ARG A 205 19.68 -9.40 5.88
CA ARG A 205 20.22 -8.38 6.81
C ARG A 205 19.22 -7.26 7.05
N ALA A 206 18.57 -6.76 5.99
CA ALA A 206 17.54 -5.73 6.11
C ALA A 206 16.39 -6.21 7.00
N ALA A 207 15.91 -7.44 6.79
CA ALA A 207 14.88 -8.04 7.62
C ALA A 207 15.33 -8.14 9.08
N HIS A 208 16.52 -8.68 9.33
CA HIS A 208 17.07 -8.81 10.69
C HIS A 208 17.14 -7.47 11.43
N VAL A 209 17.69 -6.44 10.78
CA VAL A 209 17.77 -5.08 11.36
C VAL A 209 16.38 -4.50 11.60
N SER A 210 15.45 -4.68 10.65
CA SER A 210 14.11 -4.11 10.77
C SER A 210 13.23 -4.76 11.85
N MET A 211 13.52 -6.00 12.25
CA MET A 211 12.74 -6.68 13.30
C MET A 211 12.94 -6.01 14.67
N VAL A 212 14.14 -5.49 14.94
CA VAL A 212 14.47 -4.80 16.21
C VAL A 212 13.64 -3.54 16.39
N GLU A 213 13.21 -2.91 15.29
CA GLU A 213 12.39 -1.70 15.29
C GLU A 213 10.93 -1.94 15.66
N ILE A 214 10.48 -3.21 15.70
CA ILE A 214 9.17 -3.60 16.23
C ILE A 214 9.23 -3.59 17.76
N THR A 215 9.15 -2.38 18.32
CA THR A 215 9.16 -2.14 19.76
C THR A 215 7.79 -2.39 20.41
N GLN A 216 7.76 -2.73 21.70
CA GLN A 216 6.51 -2.90 22.45
C GLN A 216 5.63 -1.63 22.40
N ARG A 217 6.24 -0.45 22.47
CA ARG A 217 5.51 0.84 22.34
C ARG A 217 4.81 0.96 20.99
N MET A 218 5.45 0.51 19.92
CA MET A 218 4.84 0.47 18.59
C MET A 218 3.66 -0.53 18.57
N LEU A 219 3.84 -1.73 19.13
CA LEU A 219 2.78 -2.74 19.20
C LEU A 219 1.54 -2.22 19.93
N HIS A 220 1.72 -1.61 21.11
CA HIS A 220 0.62 -1.02 21.87
C HIS A 220 -0.15 0.05 21.06
N ARG A 221 0.57 0.91 20.32
CA ARG A 221 -0.08 1.90 19.43
C ARG A 221 -0.86 1.24 18.31
N MET A 222 -0.35 0.15 17.74
CA MET A 222 -1.02 -0.57 16.65
C MET A 222 -2.26 -1.32 17.14
N GLU A 223 -2.21 -1.93 18.32
CA GLU A 223 -3.38 -2.54 18.96
C GLU A 223 -4.47 -1.51 19.24
N LEU A 224 -4.10 -0.34 19.79
CA LEU A 224 -5.04 0.75 20.02
C LEU A 224 -5.67 1.25 18.71
N HIS A 225 -4.87 1.41 17.65
CA HIS A 225 -5.37 1.81 16.34
C HIS A 225 -6.34 0.78 15.76
N VAL A 226 -6.01 -0.51 15.87
CA VAL A 226 -6.87 -1.61 15.41
C VAL A 226 -8.18 -1.68 16.18
N SER A 227 -8.19 -1.33 17.47
CA SER A 227 -9.41 -1.31 18.29
C SER A 227 -10.50 -0.41 17.70
N GLN A 228 -10.13 0.66 16.98
CA GLN A 228 -11.07 1.56 16.32
C GLN A 228 -11.82 0.86 15.19
N PHE A 229 -11.10 0.03 14.40
CA PHE A 229 -11.70 -0.79 13.33
C PHE A 229 -12.55 -1.93 13.90
N VAL A 230 -12.12 -2.56 14.99
CA VAL A 230 -12.94 -3.57 15.68
C VAL A 230 -14.26 -2.94 16.17
N ASN A 231 -14.19 -1.76 16.78
CA ASN A 231 -15.37 -1.03 17.22
C ASN A 231 -16.28 -0.60 16.04
N ALA A 232 -15.69 -0.23 14.90
CA ALA A 232 -16.44 0.07 13.68
C ALA A 232 -17.13 -1.19 13.14
N ALA A 233 -16.46 -2.34 13.16
CA ALA A 233 -17.00 -3.63 12.76
C ALA A 233 -18.21 -4.04 13.62
N VAL A 234 -18.12 -3.85 14.95
CA VAL A 234 -19.24 -4.09 15.88
C VAL A 234 -20.46 -3.25 15.52
N ARG A 235 -20.26 -2.01 15.05
CA ARG A 235 -21.33 -1.11 14.59
C ARG A 235 -21.75 -1.35 13.15
N THR A 236 -21.24 -2.38 12.47
CA THR A 236 -21.45 -2.63 11.04
C THR A 236 -21.08 -1.43 10.13
N GLY A 237 -20.12 -0.62 10.58
CA GLY A 237 -19.64 0.54 9.83
C GLY A 237 -18.73 0.14 8.67
N GLY A 238 -18.76 0.94 7.60
CA GLY A 238 -17.80 0.82 6.50
C GLY A 238 -16.36 1.09 6.99
N MET A 239 -15.39 0.38 6.43
CA MET A 239 -13.98 0.48 6.77
C MET A 239 -13.14 0.51 5.49
N GLU A 240 -12.13 1.38 5.44
CA GLU A 240 -11.21 1.48 4.32
C GLU A 240 -9.85 0.90 4.69
N TYR A 241 -9.22 0.22 3.74
CA TYR A 241 -7.87 -0.31 3.87
C TYR A 241 -6.88 0.60 3.16
N GLY A 242 -5.86 1.08 3.89
CA GLY A 242 -4.71 1.77 3.29
C GLY A 242 -4.95 3.24 2.90
N ALA A 243 -5.73 3.98 3.69
CA ALA A 243 -5.80 5.44 3.61
C ALA A 243 -4.45 6.10 3.92
#